data_AF-A0A7S2M1Y6-F1
#
_entry.id   AF-A0A7S2M1Y6-F1
#
_cell.length_a   1.000
_cell.length_b   1.000
_cell.length_c   1.000
_cell.angle_alpha   90.00
_cell.angle_beta   90.00
_cell.angle_gamma   90.00
#
_symmetry.space_group_name_H-M   'P 1'
#
loop_
_entity.id
_entity.type
_entity.pdbx_description
1 polymer ?
#
loop_
_entity_poly.entity_id
_entity_poly.type
_entity_poly.pdbx_seq_one_letter_code
_entity_poly.pdbx_strand_id
1 'polypeptide(L)'
;MDRLPAACPFLVAQILFVVGAYIGTVHIDASPSCQAYRWLVWAALVTFGSVGALSFFAYLRPLQWLMRSPMIQQLQMLFMHRYKALRPPPYLYISDGGLIEPLGLFPLLRRRQSRIVVSDAAEDPELSMRCLRDALAICRAEGICSFYDPAAPHRDMEFVLQDFRNSCTGFLHLGVCYEPGPSGEPA
;
A
#
# COMPACT_ATOMS: atom_id res chain seq x y z
N MET A 1 18.36 13.71 -13.11
CA MET A 1 18.07 13.76 -14.57
C MET A 1 17.36 12.51 -15.10
N ASP A 2 17.04 11.52 -14.26
CA ASP A 2 16.55 10.20 -14.72
C ASP A 2 15.05 10.08 -15.02
N ARG A 3 14.27 11.13 -14.73
CA ARG A 3 12.80 11.14 -14.92
C ARG A 3 12.37 11.59 -16.31
N LEU A 4 13.23 12.30 -17.02
CA LEU A 4 12.99 12.80 -18.37
C LEU A 4 12.64 11.70 -19.38
N PRO A 5 13.42 10.60 -19.50
CA PRO A 5 13.07 9.50 -20.41
C PRO A 5 11.76 8.80 -20.03
N ALA A 6 11.45 8.75 -18.73
CA ALA A 6 10.19 8.18 -18.23
C ALA A 6 8.96 9.07 -18.53
N ALA A 7 9.17 10.38 -18.67
CA ALA A 7 8.12 11.35 -19.00
C ALA A 7 7.88 11.47 -20.51
N CYS A 8 8.87 11.15 -21.36
CA CYS A 8 8.76 11.21 -22.83
C CYS A 8 7.49 10.59 -23.42
N PRO A 9 7.09 9.34 -23.10
CA PRO A 9 5.88 8.76 -23.70
C PRO A 9 4.61 9.52 -23.30
N PHE A 10 4.55 10.04 -22.07
CA PHE A 10 3.44 10.85 -21.59
C PHE A 10 3.40 12.22 -22.27
N LEU A 11 4.55 12.87 -22.45
CA LEU A 11 4.64 14.15 -23.17
C LEU A 11 4.26 14.00 -24.64
N VAL A 12 4.72 12.94 -25.31
CA VAL A 12 4.34 12.64 -26.70
C VAL A 12 2.84 12.43 -26.81
N ALA A 13 2.25 11.61 -25.93
CA ALA A 13 0.81 11.38 -25.94
C ALA A 13 0.01 12.67 -25.66
N GLN A 14 0.48 13.52 -24.74
CA GLN A 14 -0.13 14.82 -24.43
C GLN A 14 -0.04 15.79 -25.62
N ILE A 15 1.12 15.85 -26.30
CA ILE A 15 1.29 16.67 -27.50
C ILE A 15 0.36 16.19 -28.61
N LEU A 16 0.28 14.88 -28.87
CA LEU A 16 -0.64 14.31 -29.86
C LEU A 16 -2.09 14.65 -29.54
N PHE A 17 -2.48 14.59 -28.27
CA PHE A 17 -3.81 14.95 -27.83
C PHE A 17 -4.12 16.45 -28.02
N VAL A 18 -3.19 17.34 -27.62
CA VAL A 18 -3.36 18.79 -27.76
C VAL A 18 -3.36 19.22 -29.22
N VAL A 19 -2.47 18.67 -30.05
CA VAL A 19 -2.44 18.92 -31.49
C VAL A 19 -3.71 18.41 -32.15
N GLY A 20 -4.18 17.22 -31.78
CA GLY A 20 -5.47 16.71 -32.22
C GLY A 20 -6.60 17.66 -31.87
N ALA A 21 -6.70 18.07 -30.60
CA ALA A 21 -7.74 19.00 -30.13
C ALA A 21 -7.69 20.36 -30.86
N TYR A 22 -6.49 20.90 -31.10
CA TYR A 22 -6.30 22.15 -31.83
C TYR A 22 -6.73 22.06 -33.30
N ILE A 23 -6.37 20.97 -33.99
CA ILE A 23 -6.80 20.73 -35.37
C ILE A 23 -8.33 20.57 -35.43
N GLY A 24 -8.91 19.90 -34.43
CA GLY A 24 -10.36 19.72 -34.29
C GLY A 24 -11.13 21.01 -34.09
N THR A 25 -10.59 22.00 -33.36
CA THR A 25 -11.26 23.29 -33.14
C THR A 25 -11.12 24.26 -34.31
N VAL A 26 -10.02 24.19 -35.08
CA VAL A 26 -9.75 25.13 -36.19
C VAL A 26 -10.45 24.71 -37.50
N HIS A 27 -10.72 23.41 -37.72
CA HIS A 27 -11.23 22.88 -39.00
C HIS A 27 -12.61 22.21 -38.89
N ILE A 28 -13.58 22.90 -38.29
CA ILE A 28 -14.94 22.37 -38.04
C ILE A 28 -15.68 21.96 -39.34
N ASP A 29 -15.31 22.50 -40.51
CA ASP A 29 -16.06 22.29 -41.77
C ASP A 29 -15.33 21.48 -42.87
N ALA A 30 -14.13 20.94 -42.62
CA ALA A 30 -13.37 20.18 -43.63
C ALA A 30 -13.37 18.65 -43.37
N SER A 31 -14.02 17.88 -44.25
CA SER A 31 -14.16 16.42 -44.15
C SER A 31 -12.85 15.60 -43.97
N PRO A 32 -11.68 15.95 -44.55
CA PRO A 32 -10.44 15.18 -44.33
C PRO A 32 -9.82 15.42 -42.94
N SER A 33 -10.13 16.54 -42.27
CA SER A 33 -9.53 16.91 -40.98
C SER A 33 -10.07 16.08 -39.81
N CYS A 34 -11.30 15.58 -39.92
CA CYS A 34 -11.92 14.72 -38.90
C CYS A 34 -11.24 13.34 -38.81
N GLN A 35 -10.79 12.79 -39.94
CA GLN A 35 -10.09 11.50 -39.93
C GLN A 35 -8.72 11.61 -39.28
N ALA A 36 -7.98 12.69 -39.56
CA ALA A 36 -6.69 12.97 -38.93
C ALA A 36 -6.81 13.17 -37.41
N TYR A 37 -7.80 13.96 -36.96
CA TYR A 37 -8.13 14.11 -35.53
C TYR A 37 -8.38 12.75 -34.86
N ARG A 38 -9.25 11.92 -35.46
CA ARG A 38 -9.59 10.61 -34.92
C ARG A 38 -8.35 9.71 -34.76
N TRP A 39 -7.46 9.69 -35.75
CA TRP A 39 -6.22 8.92 -35.67
C TRP A 39 -5.26 9.44 -34.60
N LEU A 40 -5.13 10.76 -34.44
CA LEU A 40 -4.28 11.37 -33.42
C LEU A 40 -4.77 11.04 -32.00
N VAL A 41 -6.09 11.12 -31.76
CA VAL A 41 -6.68 10.77 -30.46
C VAL A 41 -6.54 9.28 -30.19
N TRP A 42 -6.82 8.41 -31.17
CA TRP A 42 -6.62 6.96 -31.01
C TRP A 42 -5.16 6.61 -30.74
N ALA A 43 -4.22 7.23 -31.44
CA ALA A 43 -2.79 7.03 -31.22
C ALA A 43 -2.38 7.44 -29.80
N ALA A 44 -2.88 8.59 -29.31
CA ALA A 44 -2.63 9.02 -27.93
C ALA A 44 -3.21 8.01 -26.92
N LEU A 45 -4.46 7.57 -27.08
CA LEU A 45 -5.11 6.59 -26.20
C LEU A 45 -4.39 5.24 -26.18
N VAL A 46 -4.00 4.71 -27.34
CA VAL A 46 -3.24 3.46 -27.45
C VAL A 46 -1.88 3.59 -26.79
N THR A 47 -1.22 4.75 -26.93
CA THR A 47 0.07 5.02 -26.28
C THR A 47 -0.08 5.04 -24.75
N PHE A 48 -1.09 5.75 -24.21
CA PHE A 48 -1.36 5.75 -22.76
C PHE A 48 -1.74 4.35 -22.24
N GLY A 49 -2.62 3.65 -22.94
CA GLY A 49 -3.08 2.32 -22.56
C GLY A 49 -1.95 1.29 -22.57
N SER A 50 -1.11 1.29 -23.61
CA SER A 50 0.04 0.39 -23.70
C SER A 50 1.10 0.68 -22.64
N VAL A 51 1.44 1.95 -22.39
CA VAL A 51 2.36 2.36 -21.32
C VAL A 51 1.83 1.95 -19.95
N GLY A 52 0.53 2.17 -19.70
CA GLY A 52 -0.15 1.74 -18.48
C GLY A 52 -0.11 0.22 -18.30
N ALA A 53 -0.47 -0.55 -19.32
CA ALA A 53 -0.45 -2.01 -19.28
C ALA A 53 0.97 -2.57 -19.09
N LEU A 54 1.95 -2.06 -19.85
CA LEU A 54 3.35 -2.46 -19.74
C LEU A 54 3.96 -2.11 -18.39
N SER A 55 3.42 -1.12 -17.69
CA SER A 55 3.91 -0.74 -16.37
C SER A 55 3.78 -1.87 -15.33
N PHE A 56 2.76 -2.72 -15.42
CA PHE A 56 2.61 -3.87 -14.52
C PHE A 56 3.69 -4.93 -14.74
N PHE A 57 4.36 -4.90 -15.89
CA PHE A 57 5.51 -5.76 -16.22
C PHE A 57 6.85 -5.03 -16.02
N ALA A 58 6.86 -3.88 -15.34
CA ALA A 58 8.07 -3.08 -15.11
C ALA A 58 9.11 -3.77 -14.20
N TYR A 59 8.82 -4.97 -13.69
CA TYR A 59 9.83 -5.84 -13.08
C TYR A 59 10.86 -6.38 -14.10
N LEU A 60 10.50 -6.44 -15.39
CA LEU A 60 11.41 -6.83 -16.46
C LEU A 60 12.45 -5.72 -16.70
N ARG A 61 13.74 -6.10 -16.83
CA ARG A 61 14.87 -5.16 -16.99
C ARG A 61 14.64 -4.02 -18.01
N PRO A 62 14.16 -4.28 -19.25
CA PRO A 62 13.98 -3.20 -20.22
C PRO A 62 12.82 -2.25 -19.89
N LEU A 63 11.93 -2.62 -18.98
CA LEU A 63 10.76 -1.83 -18.58
C LEU A 63 10.96 -1.14 -17.23
N GLN A 64 12.05 -1.39 -16.51
CA GLN A 64 12.32 -0.79 -15.20
C GLN A 64 12.38 0.75 -15.23
N TRP A 65 12.70 1.36 -16.38
CA TRP A 65 12.70 2.82 -16.51
C TRP A 65 11.29 3.42 -16.38
N LEU A 66 10.23 2.66 -16.70
CA LEU A 66 8.83 3.10 -16.51
C LEU A 66 8.52 3.35 -15.03
N MET A 67 9.12 2.56 -14.13
CA MET A 67 8.99 2.76 -12.68
C MET A 67 9.62 4.07 -12.20
N ARG A 68 10.29 4.85 -13.07
CA ARG A 68 10.79 6.18 -12.71
C ARG A 68 9.75 7.29 -12.90
N SER A 69 8.61 7.00 -13.54
CA SER A 69 7.51 7.94 -13.69
C SER A 69 6.62 7.96 -12.44
N PRO A 70 6.36 9.13 -11.83
CA PRO A 70 5.48 9.24 -10.67
C PRO A 70 4.03 8.87 -11.01
N MET A 71 3.55 9.14 -12.24
CA MET A 71 2.19 8.78 -12.65
C MET A 71 1.98 7.26 -12.67
N ILE A 72 2.98 6.50 -13.14
CA ILE A 72 2.92 5.04 -13.16
C ILE A 72 2.87 4.48 -11.74
N GLN A 73 3.69 5.05 -10.85
CA GLN A 73 3.70 4.65 -9.44
C GLN A 73 2.36 4.95 -8.77
N GLN A 74 1.77 6.12 -9.02
CA GLN A 74 0.43 6.47 -8.53
C GLN A 74 -0.64 5.52 -9.07
N LEU A 75 -0.58 5.17 -10.35
CA LEU A 75 -1.49 4.21 -10.96
C LEU A 75 -1.37 2.83 -10.30
N GLN A 76 -0.15 2.34 -10.09
CA GLN A 76 0.08 1.05 -9.43
C GLN A 76 -0.33 1.04 -7.96
N MET A 77 -0.13 2.15 -7.24
CA MET A 77 -0.62 2.33 -5.87
C MET A 77 -2.16 2.32 -5.85
N LEU A 78 -2.82 3.00 -6.79
CA LEU A 78 -4.28 2.99 -6.92
C LEU A 78 -4.83 1.57 -7.14
N PHE A 79 -4.15 0.77 -7.96
CA PHE A 79 -4.51 -0.64 -8.17
C PHE A 79 -4.02 -1.60 -7.08
N MET A 80 -3.37 -1.09 -6.03
CA MET A 80 -2.78 -1.89 -4.95
C MET A 80 -1.91 -3.03 -5.48
N HIS A 81 -1.17 -2.80 -6.56
CA HIS A 81 -0.36 -3.83 -7.20
C HIS A 81 0.78 -4.28 -6.27
N ARG A 82 0.70 -5.53 -5.81
CA ARG A 82 1.73 -6.16 -4.95
C ARG A 82 2.60 -7.09 -5.78
N TYR A 83 3.88 -6.75 -5.92
CA TYR A 83 4.84 -7.60 -6.60
C TYR A 83 6.14 -7.72 -5.78
N LYS A 84 6.61 -8.96 -5.59
CA LYS A 84 7.89 -9.25 -4.94
C LYS A 84 8.98 -9.34 -6.00
N ALA A 85 9.73 -8.27 -6.18
CA ALA A 85 10.84 -8.24 -7.12
C ALA A 85 12.11 -8.87 -6.55
N LEU A 86 12.90 -9.54 -7.40
CA LEU A 86 14.25 -10.04 -7.05
C LEU A 86 15.25 -8.92 -6.77
N ARG A 87 15.00 -7.72 -7.31
CA ARG A 87 15.81 -6.52 -7.11
C ARG A 87 14.91 -5.40 -6.61
N PRO A 88 15.38 -4.55 -5.70
CA PRO A 88 14.58 -3.44 -5.20
C PRO A 88 14.24 -2.46 -6.35
N PRO A 89 13.06 -1.81 -6.29
CA PRO A 89 12.71 -0.77 -7.23
C PRO A 89 13.67 0.44 -7.09
N PRO A 90 13.79 1.28 -8.13
CA PRO A 90 14.67 2.46 -8.11
C PRO A 90 14.23 3.52 -7.10
N TYR A 91 12.97 3.51 -6.69
CA TYR A 91 12.40 4.41 -5.69
C TYR A 91 11.63 3.60 -4.65
N LEU A 92 11.84 3.92 -3.39
CA LEU A 92 11.14 3.34 -2.24
C LEU A 92 10.26 4.42 -1.62
N TYR A 93 8.96 4.16 -1.53
CA TYR A 93 8.03 5.02 -0.81
C TYR A 93 7.94 4.55 0.64
N ILE A 94 8.38 5.40 1.55
CA ILE A 94 8.30 5.17 2.98
C ILE A 94 7.17 6.04 3.51
N SER A 95 6.16 5.42 4.13
CA SER A 95 5.19 6.14 4.97
C SER A 95 5.61 6.02 6.43
N ASP A 96 4.99 6.84 7.28
CA ASP A 96 5.11 6.79 8.74
C ASP A 96 4.61 5.48 9.38
N GLY A 97 4.02 4.57 8.59
CA GLY A 97 3.56 3.25 9.04
C GLY A 97 2.22 3.25 9.77
N GLY A 98 1.67 4.43 10.08
CA GLY A 98 0.40 4.57 10.82
C GLY A 98 -0.80 3.96 10.11
N LEU A 99 -0.74 3.81 8.77
CA LEU A 99 -1.78 3.18 7.97
C LEU A 99 -1.89 1.66 8.19
N ILE A 100 -0.80 0.99 8.57
CA ILE A 100 -0.78 -0.47 8.77
C ILE A 100 -0.93 -0.79 10.25
N GLU A 101 -0.09 -0.21 11.09
CA GLU A 101 -0.03 -0.53 12.52
C GLU A 101 0.51 0.67 13.30
N PRO A 102 -0.37 1.47 13.93
CA PRO A 102 0.03 2.71 14.58
C PRO A 102 0.67 2.54 15.96
N LEU A 103 0.58 1.36 16.59
CA LEU A 103 1.09 1.14 17.96
C LEU A 103 2.58 0.79 18.02
N GLY A 104 3.21 0.50 16.87
CA GLY A 104 4.59 0.00 16.81
C GLY A 104 4.78 -1.35 17.51
N LEU A 105 3.71 -2.08 17.80
CA LEU A 105 3.72 -3.36 18.52
C LEU A 105 4.37 -4.46 17.67
N PHE A 106 4.09 -4.43 16.38
CA PHE A 106 4.46 -5.47 15.44
C PHE A 106 5.98 -5.75 15.34
N PRO A 107 6.87 -4.74 15.18
CA PRO A 107 8.31 -4.97 15.18
C PRO A 107 8.84 -5.49 16.53
N LEU A 108 8.22 -5.14 17.66
CA LEU A 108 8.62 -5.62 18.98
C LEU A 108 8.27 -7.10 19.18
N LEU A 109 7.09 -7.50 18.72
CA LEU A 109 6.67 -8.91 18.72
C LEU A 109 7.56 -9.77 17.82
N ARG A 110 7.90 -9.29 16.61
CA ARG A 110 8.83 -10.02 15.73
C ARG A 110 10.22 -10.20 16.37
N ARG A 111 10.66 -9.25 17.19
CA ARG A 111 11.91 -9.34 17.98
C ARG A 111 11.75 -10.12 19.29
N ARG A 112 10.56 -10.69 19.55
CA ARG A 112 10.22 -11.48 20.74
C ARG A 112 10.65 -10.80 22.04
N GLN A 113 10.39 -9.49 22.15
CA GLN A 113 10.75 -8.74 23.35
C GLN A 113 10.01 -9.30 24.57
N SER A 114 10.74 -9.50 25.68
CA SER A 114 10.21 -10.14 26.89
C SER A 114 9.16 -9.29 27.61
N ARG A 115 9.23 -7.96 27.44
CA ARG A 115 8.28 -7.00 28.01
C ARG A 115 8.07 -5.88 27.01
N ILE A 116 6.81 -5.55 26.79
CA ILE A 116 6.39 -4.50 25.87
C ILE A 116 5.41 -3.61 26.63
N VAL A 117 5.71 -2.32 26.67
CA VAL A 117 4.80 -1.30 27.21
C VAL A 117 4.37 -0.45 26.02
N VAL A 118 3.07 -0.46 25.72
CA VAL A 118 2.47 0.32 24.64
C VAL A 118 1.59 1.40 25.25
N SER A 119 1.75 2.63 24.78
CA SER A 119 0.84 3.73 25.05
C SER A 119 0.02 3.96 23.79
N ASP A 120 -1.27 3.61 23.82
CA ASP A 120 -2.19 3.94 22.74
C ASP A 120 -2.61 5.41 22.88
N ALA A 121 -2.27 6.22 21.88
CA ALA A 121 -2.62 7.63 21.80
C ALA A 121 -3.52 7.92 20.58
N ALA A 122 -4.14 6.89 20.00
CA ALA A 122 -5.09 7.04 18.93
C ALA A 122 -6.35 7.77 19.41
N GLU A 123 -7.01 8.49 18.50
CA GLU A 123 -8.32 9.09 18.78
C GLU A 123 -9.37 7.98 18.87
N ASP A 124 -9.79 7.66 20.09
CA ASP A 124 -10.76 6.59 20.36
C ASP A 124 -11.71 6.98 21.52
N PRO A 125 -12.70 7.85 21.28
CA PRO A 125 -13.60 8.35 22.32
C PRO A 125 -14.47 7.25 22.95
N GLU A 126 -14.67 6.13 22.26
CA GLU A 126 -15.49 5.01 22.72
C GLU A 126 -14.68 3.90 23.41
N LEU A 127 -13.36 4.07 23.51
CA LEU A 127 -12.41 3.05 24.00
C LEU A 127 -12.60 1.69 23.30
N SER A 128 -12.83 1.74 21.98
CA SER A 128 -12.97 0.57 21.12
C SER A 128 -11.69 -0.26 21.03
N MET A 129 -10.53 0.36 21.29
CA MET A 129 -9.18 -0.20 21.14
C MET A 129 -8.94 -0.73 19.73
N ARG A 130 -9.44 -0.01 18.71
CA ARG A 130 -9.36 -0.41 17.31
C ARG A 130 -7.94 -0.73 16.87
N CYS A 131 -6.98 0.12 17.20
CA CYS A 131 -5.57 -0.07 16.81
C CYS A 131 -4.99 -1.36 17.40
N LEU A 132 -5.32 -1.67 18.64
CA LEU A 132 -4.90 -2.91 19.30
C LEU A 132 -5.55 -4.13 18.60
N ARG A 133 -6.86 -4.08 18.33
CA ARG A 133 -7.59 -5.15 17.63
C ARG A 133 -7.02 -5.45 16.25
N ASP A 134 -6.73 -4.41 15.48
CA ASP A 134 -6.11 -4.53 14.17
C ASP A 134 -4.71 -5.18 14.29
N ALA A 135 -3.90 -4.77 15.28
CA ALA A 135 -2.60 -5.39 15.54
C ALA A 135 -2.71 -6.88 15.93
N LEU A 136 -3.65 -7.24 16.80
CA LEU A 136 -3.94 -8.63 17.17
C LEU A 136 -4.31 -9.48 15.93
N ALA A 137 -5.20 -8.96 15.09
CA ALA A 137 -5.65 -9.63 13.88
C ALA A 137 -4.50 -9.86 12.89
N ILE A 138 -3.65 -8.85 12.68
CA ILE A 138 -2.46 -8.94 11.82
C ILE A 138 -1.48 -9.99 12.35
N CYS A 139 -1.17 -9.96 13.65
CA CYS A 139 -0.23 -10.92 14.26
C CYS A 139 -0.71 -12.37 14.12
N ARG A 140 -2.02 -12.59 14.28
CA ARG A 140 -2.65 -13.91 14.10
C ARG A 140 -2.65 -14.34 12.64
N ALA A 141 -2.97 -13.44 11.72
CA ALA A 141 -2.97 -13.73 10.28
C ALA A 141 -1.56 -14.06 9.75
N GLU A 142 -0.52 -13.45 10.31
CA GLU A 142 0.87 -13.75 9.98
C GLU A 142 1.47 -14.95 10.74
N GLY A 143 0.72 -15.54 11.68
CA GLY A 143 1.20 -16.70 12.46
C GLY A 143 2.39 -16.38 13.37
N ILE A 144 2.48 -15.15 13.88
CA ILE A 144 3.60 -14.72 14.74
C ILE A 144 3.32 -15.09 16.20
N CYS A 145 2.16 -14.69 16.70
CA CYS A 145 1.76 -14.89 18.08
C CYS A 145 0.25 -14.80 18.26
N SER A 146 -0.22 -15.30 19.39
CA SER A 146 -1.55 -15.07 19.94
C SER A 146 -1.44 -14.32 21.27
N PHE A 147 -2.47 -13.53 21.59
CA PHE A 147 -2.56 -12.83 22.86
C PHE A 147 -3.58 -13.53 23.75
N TYR A 148 -3.36 -13.47 25.06
CA TYR A 148 -4.26 -14.04 26.05
C TYR A 148 -4.27 -13.21 27.33
N ASP A 149 -5.31 -13.34 28.13
CA ASP A 149 -5.34 -12.79 29.49
C ASP A 149 -4.52 -13.69 30.44
N PRO A 150 -3.47 -13.20 31.11
CA PRO A 150 -2.69 -13.98 32.07
C PRO A 150 -3.53 -14.55 33.23
N ALA A 151 -4.64 -13.90 33.60
CA ALA A 151 -5.54 -14.38 34.64
C ALA A 151 -6.49 -15.50 34.14
N ALA A 152 -6.86 -15.46 32.86
CA ALA A 152 -7.79 -16.41 32.25
C ALA A 152 -7.39 -16.74 30.80
N PRO A 153 -6.40 -17.63 30.57
CA PRO A 153 -5.82 -17.87 29.25
C PRO A 153 -6.79 -18.42 28.19
N HIS A 154 -7.86 -19.08 28.61
CA HIS A 154 -8.86 -19.69 27.71
C HIS A 154 -9.94 -18.70 27.25
N ARG A 155 -9.95 -17.48 27.78
CA ARG A 155 -10.97 -16.50 27.48
C ARG A 155 -10.69 -15.84 26.13
N ASP A 156 -11.74 -15.67 25.34
CA ASP A 156 -11.62 -14.94 24.07
C ASP A 156 -11.26 -13.47 24.34
N MET A 157 -10.33 -12.96 23.53
CA MET A 157 -9.80 -11.60 23.63
C MET A 157 -10.89 -10.53 23.47
N GLU A 158 -11.95 -10.80 22.73
CA GLU A 158 -13.07 -9.86 22.55
C GLU A 158 -13.71 -9.49 23.89
N PHE A 159 -13.95 -10.50 24.73
CA PHE A 159 -14.55 -10.30 26.04
C PHE A 159 -13.59 -9.61 27.01
N VAL A 160 -12.29 -9.87 26.90
CA VAL A 160 -11.26 -9.21 27.71
C VAL A 160 -11.21 -7.71 27.40
N LEU A 161 -11.25 -7.36 26.10
CA LEU A 161 -11.29 -5.97 25.65
C LEU A 161 -12.59 -5.28 26.07
N GLN A 162 -13.74 -5.97 25.94
CA GLN A 162 -15.02 -5.42 26.37
C GLN A 162 -15.07 -5.16 27.88
N ASP A 163 -14.53 -6.07 28.69
CA ASP A 163 -14.43 -5.89 30.14
C ASP A 163 -13.52 -4.72 30.52
N PHE A 164 -12.37 -4.58 29.84
CA PHE A 164 -11.47 -3.45 30.07
C PHE A 164 -12.16 -2.11 29.82
N ARG A 165 -12.94 -2.02 28.73
CA ARG A 165 -13.76 -0.84 28.41
C ARG A 165 -14.78 -0.50 29.50
N ASN A 166 -15.36 -1.51 30.13
CA ASN A 166 -16.32 -1.33 31.21
C ASN A 166 -15.65 -1.12 32.58
N SER A 167 -14.35 -1.38 32.68
CA SER A 167 -13.57 -1.26 33.90
C SER A 167 -13.08 0.18 34.11
N CYS A 168 -12.79 0.56 35.36
CA CYS A 168 -12.11 1.81 35.68
C CYS A 168 -10.58 1.65 35.71
N THR A 169 -10.03 0.59 35.12
CA THR A 169 -8.58 0.34 35.15
C THR A 169 -7.89 1.17 34.06
N GLY A 170 -6.75 1.79 34.41
CA GLY A 170 -6.02 2.68 33.47
C GLY A 170 -5.08 1.94 32.51
N PHE A 171 -4.94 0.62 32.63
CA PHE A 171 -4.04 -0.17 31.79
C PHE A 171 -4.55 -1.60 31.61
N LEU A 172 -4.21 -2.20 30.47
CA LEU A 172 -4.52 -3.58 30.13
C LEU A 172 -3.24 -4.42 30.13
N HIS A 173 -3.25 -5.55 30.81
CA HIS A 173 -2.12 -6.49 30.82
C HIS A 173 -2.47 -7.75 30.02
N LEU A 174 -1.71 -7.99 28.95
CA LEU A 174 -1.90 -9.13 28.06
C LEU A 174 -0.64 -10.00 28.03
N GLY A 175 -0.85 -11.32 28.06
CA GLY A 175 0.16 -12.32 27.76
C GLY A 175 0.30 -12.50 26.25
N VAL A 176 1.52 -12.83 25.82
CA VAL A 176 1.83 -13.13 24.41
C VAL A 176 2.36 -14.56 24.32
N CYS A 177 1.69 -15.39 23.54
CA CYS A 177 2.12 -16.73 23.20
C CYS A 177 2.67 -16.72 21.77
N TYR A 178 3.97 -16.93 21.61
CA TYR A 178 4.59 -16.97 20.29
C TYR A 178 4.48 -18.36 19.68
N GLU A 179 4.17 -18.42 18.39
CA GLU A 179 4.24 -19.68 17.66
C GLU A 179 5.71 -20.09 17.47
N PRO A 180 6.02 -21.40 17.56
CA PRO A 180 7.35 -21.89 17.27
C PRO A 180 7.70 -21.58 15.80
N GLY A 181 8.88 -21.00 15.59
CA GLY A 181 9.36 -20.74 14.24
C GLY A 181 9.57 -22.04 13.45
N PRO A 182 9.72 -21.99 12.13
CA PRO A 182 9.95 -23.18 11.30
C PRO A 182 11.21 -23.97 11.66
N SER A 183 12.14 -23.39 12.44
CA SER A 183 13.33 -24.06 12.95
C SER A 183 13.13 -24.81 14.28
N GLY A 184 11.96 -24.74 14.91
CA GLY A 184 11.67 -25.49 16.15
C GLY A 184 12.55 -25.13 17.35
N GLU A 185 13.37 -24.07 17.26
CA GLU A 185 14.21 -23.63 18.37
C GLU A 185 13.37 -22.85 19.39
N PRO A 186 13.21 -23.35 20.62
CA PRO A 186 12.82 -22.50 21.74
C PRO A 186 13.97 -21.55 22.06
N ALA A 187 13.63 -20.30 22.34
CA ALA A 187 14.57 -19.30 22.86
C ALA A 187 14.96 -19.62 24.31
#